data_AF-A0AAF0E4A9-F1
#
_entry.id   AF-A0AAF0E4A9-F1
#
_cell.length_a   1.000
_cell.length_b   1.000
_cell.length_c   1.000
_cell.angle_alpha   90.00
_cell.angle_beta   90.00
_cell.angle_gamma   90.00
#
_symmetry.space_group_name_H-M   'P 1'
#
loop_
_entity.id
_entity.type
_entity.pdbx_description
1 polymer ?
#
loop_
_entity_poly.entity_id
_entity_poly.type
_entity_poly.pdbx_seq_one_letter_code
_entity_poly.pdbx_strand_id
1 'polypeptide(L)'
;MGDDSITSETLNVYDEKRPFKSEAYLQKSGANGAPVAPRRNKTLKQILNQERDMFLQQRMAGESATKRLKTDDAGASRQDAMEVDARKPSRSVPTYTSVQAPPSLLPAKKYCDITGLVGNYTDPKTRLRYHSVEVYDIIKGFLK
;
A
#
# COMPACT_ATOMS: atom_id res chain seq x y z
N MET A 1 32.44 13.81 34.93
CA MET A 1 32.51 15.11 34.21
C MET A 1 31.53 15.01 33.06
N GLY A 2 30.25 15.28 33.34
CA GLY A 2 29.28 15.50 32.29
C GLY A 2 29.41 16.96 31.90
N ASP A 3 29.53 17.25 30.60
CA ASP A 3 29.63 18.62 30.15
C ASP A 3 28.27 19.30 30.31
N ASP A 4 28.11 20.09 31.38
CA ASP A 4 26.90 20.88 31.74
C ASP A 4 26.60 22.02 30.73
N SER A 5 27.19 21.98 29.54
CA SER A 5 27.14 23.04 28.53
C SER A 5 26.12 22.80 27.41
N ILE A 6 25.57 21.59 27.28
CA ILE A 6 24.49 21.30 26.34
C ILE A 6 23.14 21.54 27.03
N THR A 7 22.46 22.61 26.63
CA THR A 7 21.11 22.95 27.08
C THR A 7 20.11 22.71 25.94
N SER A 8 18.83 22.59 26.26
CA SER A 8 17.76 22.47 25.24
C SER A 8 17.78 23.60 24.21
N GLU A 9 18.29 24.77 24.57
CA GLU A 9 18.46 25.92 23.69
C GLU A 9 19.57 25.70 22.65
N THR A 10 20.66 25.03 23.05
CA THR A 10 21.77 24.69 22.13
C THR A 10 21.40 23.62 21.10
N LEU A 11 20.35 22.82 21.35
CA LEU A 11 19.86 21.78 20.44
C LEU A 11 18.63 22.25 19.62
N ASN A 12 18.30 23.54 19.66
CA ASN A 12 17.13 24.07 18.98
C ASN A 12 17.39 24.37 17.50
N VAL A 13 16.90 23.49 16.62
CA VAL A 13 17.03 23.59 15.15
C VAL A 13 16.18 24.73 14.53
N TYR A 14 15.34 25.40 15.31
CA TYR A 14 14.50 26.51 14.84
C TYR A 14 15.16 27.88 14.98
N ASP A 15 16.03 28.07 15.97
CA ASP A 15 16.67 29.37 16.25
C ASP A 15 17.87 29.62 15.32
N GLU A 16 18.46 28.55 14.80
CA GLU A 16 19.55 28.62 13.84
C GLU A 16 19.06 29.16 12.49
N LYS A 17 19.77 30.17 11.97
CA LYS A 17 19.57 30.66 10.60
C LYS A 17 19.83 29.53 9.61
N ARG A 18 18.99 29.41 8.56
CA ARG A 18 19.06 28.36 7.54
C ARG A 18 19.56 28.93 6.20
N PRO A 19 20.87 29.26 6.07
CA PRO A 19 21.39 30.01 4.92
C PRO A 19 21.26 29.27 3.58
N PHE A 20 21.09 27.95 3.60
CA PHE A 20 21.00 27.11 2.40
C PHE A 20 19.56 26.69 2.04
N LYS A 21 18.55 27.04 2.84
CA LYS A 21 17.14 26.76 2.50
C LYS A 21 16.52 28.02 1.92
N SER A 22 16.10 27.97 0.66
CA SER A 22 15.45 29.12 0.00
C SER A 22 14.17 29.53 0.74
N GLU A 23 13.98 30.83 0.96
CA GLU A 23 12.78 31.37 1.62
C GLU A 23 11.50 30.96 0.88
N ALA A 24 11.51 30.95 -0.45
CA ALA A 24 10.37 30.50 -1.27
C ALA A 24 9.95 29.04 -1.01
N TYR A 25 10.88 28.18 -0.58
CA TYR A 25 10.58 26.78 -0.23
C TYR A 25 9.96 26.67 1.17
N LEU A 26 10.34 27.53 2.12
CA LEU A 26 9.73 27.61 3.46
C LEU A 26 8.36 28.30 3.42
N GLN A 27 8.22 29.34 2.59
CA GLN A 27 7.02 30.16 2.45
C GLN A 27 5.97 29.54 1.52
N LYS A 28 6.12 28.29 1.08
CA LYS A 28 5.22 27.65 0.13
C LYS A 28 3.84 27.46 0.76
N SER A 29 3.01 28.49 0.68
CA SER A 29 1.57 28.47 0.87
C SER A 29 0.90 28.04 -0.45
N GLY A 30 -0.19 27.30 -0.32
CA GLY A 30 -1.04 26.91 -1.43
C GLY A 30 -1.77 28.13 -1.98
N ALA A 31 -2.53 27.93 -3.05
CA ALA A 31 -3.42 28.97 -3.55
C ALA A 31 -4.26 29.55 -2.40
N ASN A 32 -4.35 30.88 -2.32
CA ASN A 32 -5.11 31.64 -1.32
C ASN A 32 -4.60 31.56 0.12
N GLY A 33 -3.30 31.32 0.34
CA GLY A 33 -2.71 31.33 1.69
C GLY A 33 -2.99 30.09 2.53
N ALA A 34 -3.70 29.09 1.97
CA ALA A 34 -3.91 27.80 2.61
C ALA A 34 -2.58 27.03 2.74
N PRO A 35 -2.34 26.23 3.78
CA PRO A 35 -1.13 25.41 3.86
C PRO A 35 -1.07 24.43 2.67
N VAL A 36 0.08 24.36 1.96
CA VAL A 36 0.26 23.34 0.91
C VAL A 36 0.16 21.96 1.56
N ALA A 37 -0.87 21.20 1.19
CA ALA A 37 -1.03 19.83 1.66
C ALA A 37 0.28 19.05 1.42
N PRO A 38 0.88 18.43 2.46
CA PRO A 38 2.16 17.77 2.34
C PRO A 38 2.01 16.58 1.39
N ARG A 39 2.46 16.74 0.14
CA ARG A 39 2.37 15.70 -0.90
C ARG A 39 3.30 14.50 -0.66
N ARG A 40 4.02 14.47 0.47
CA ARG A 40 5.13 13.55 0.76
C ARG A 40 4.75 12.40 1.71
N ASN A 41 3.87 12.63 2.68
CA ASN A 41 3.53 11.61 3.69
C ASN A 41 2.28 10.81 3.29
N LYS A 42 2.32 10.19 2.12
CA LYS A 42 1.23 9.33 1.62
C LYS A 42 1.46 7.89 2.07
N THR A 43 0.39 7.18 2.40
CA THR A 43 0.49 5.74 2.65
C THR A 43 0.79 5.01 1.34
N LEU A 44 1.45 3.85 1.40
CA LEU A 44 1.71 3.02 0.21
C LEU A 44 0.44 2.82 -0.64
N LYS A 45 -0.70 2.55 0.03
CA LYS A 45 -2.01 2.41 -0.61
C LYS A 45 -2.43 3.65 -1.39
N GLN A 46 -2.23 4.85 -0.83
CA GLN A 46 -2.56 6.10 -1.50
C GLN A 46 -1.67 6.35 -2.73
N ILE A 47 -0.39 5.98 -2.67
CA ILE A 47 0.54 6.10 -3.80
C ILE A 47 0.10 5.17 -4.94
N LEU A 48 -0.13 3.89 -4.64
CA LEU A 48 -0.54 2.90 -5.65
C LEU A 48 -1.88 3.25 -6.31
N ASN A 49 -2.84 3.76 -5.53
CA ASN A 49 -4.12 4.20 -6.09
C ASN A 49 -3.96 5.40 -7.04
N GLN A 50 -3.12 6.37 -6.69
CA GLN A 50 -2.87 7.53 -7.54
C GLN A 50 -2.19 7.15 -8.86
N GLU A 51 -1.25 6.21 -8.83
CA GLU A 51 -0.62 5.68 -10.04
C GLU A 51 -1.63 4.96 -10.93
N ARG A 52 -2.50 4.14 -10.34
CA ARG A 52 -3.58 3.44 -11.07
C ARG A 52 -4.56 4.41 -11.72
N ASP A 53 -5.03 5.40 -10.96
CA ASP A 53 -5.99 6.39 -11.45
C ASP A 53 -5.37 7.30 -12.53
N MET A 54 -4.08 7.66 -12.37
CA MET A 54 -3.31 8.39 -13.38
C MET A 54 -3.15 7.57 -14.68
N PHE A 55 -2.84 6.28 -14.57
CA PHE A 55 -2.72 5.39 -15.73
C PHE A 55 -4.03 5.30 -16.51
N LEU A 56 -5.16 5.14 -15.82
CA LEU A 56 -6.49 5.11 -16.45
C LEU A 56 -6.79 6.43 -17.16
N GLN A 57 -6.50 7.56 -16.51
CA GLN A 57 -6.72 8.88 -17.10
C GLN A 57 -5.90 9.09 -18.39
N GLN A 58 -4.64 8.64 -18.41
CA GLN A 58 -3.78 8.73 -19.59
C GLN A 58 -4.33 7.91 -20.76
N ARG A 59 -4.88 6.72 -20.47
CA ARG A 59 -5.52 5.89 -21.49
C ARG A 59 -6.80 6.52 -22.04
N MET A 60 -7.67 7.03 -21.17
CA MET A 60 -8.90 7.69 -21.59
C MET A 60 -8.60 8.93 -22.45
N ALA A 61 -7.53 9.67 -22.15
CA ALA A 61 -7.07 10.78 -22.98
C ALA A 61 -6.60 10.33 -24.38
N GLY A 62 -5.91 9.19 -24.48
CA GLY A 62 -5.50 8.59 -25.76
C GLY A 62 -6.65 8.04 -26.60
N GLU A 63 -7.63 7.39 -25.97
CA GLU A 63 -8.86 6.92 -26.64
C GLU A 63 -9.74 8.08 -27.14
N SER A 64 -9.77 9.19 -26.40
CA SER A 64 -10.44 10.43 -26.82
C SER A 64 -9.75 11.09 -28.02
N ALA A 65 -8.42 11.07 -28.05
CA ALA A 65 -7.63 11.60 -29.17
C ALA A 65 -7.78 10.75 -30.44
N THR A 66 -7.84 9.42 -30.32
CA THR A 66 -8.03 8.50 -31.46
C THR A 66 -9.46 8.49 -31.98
N LYS A 67 -10.50 8.63 -31.13
CA LYS A 67 -11.89 8.81 -31.60
C LYS A 67 -12.08 10.11 -32.39
N ARG A 68 -11.40 11.19 -32.01
CA ARG A 68 -11.40 12.46 -32.77
C ARG A 68 -10.79 12.35 -34.17
N LEU A 69 -9.95 11.34 -34.42
CA LEU A 69 -9.37 11.05 -35.74
C LEU A 69 -10.21 10.04 -36.55
N LYS A 70 -11.21 9.39 -35.94
CA LYS A 70 -12.02 8.31 -36.53
C LYS A 70 -13.45 8.73 -36.87
N THR A 71 -13.95 9.83 -36.31
CA THR A 71 -15.27 10.42 -36.64
C THR A 71 -15.37 10.97 -38.05
N ASP A 72 -14.27 10.95 -38.79
CA ASP A 72 -14.14 11.51 -40.11
C ASP A 72 -14.41 10.44 -41.20
N ASP A 73 -14.46 9.16 -40.82
CA ASP A 73 -14.63 8.01 -41.71
C ASP A 73 -15.56 6.96 -41.07
N ALA A 74 -16.87 7.11 -41.29
CA ALA A 74 -17.88 6.17 -40.84
C ALA A 74 -18.69 5.61 -42.03
N GLY A 75 -18.30 4.43 -42.47
CA GLY A 75 -19.11 3.55 -43.32
C GLY A 75 -18.63 2.10 -43.29
N ALA A 76 -19.08 1.30 -42.31
CA ALA A 76 -19.44 -0.13 -42.43
C ALA A 76 -19.53 -0.84 -41.05
N SER A 77 -20.48 -1.76 -40.97
CA SER A 77 -20.97 -2.55 -39.84
C SER A 77 -19.97 -3.52 -39.18
N ARG A 78 -20.12 -3.77 -37.87
CA ARG A 78 -20.61 -5.05 -37.32
C ARG A 78 -20.69 -5.04 -35.79
N GLN A 79 -21.84 -5.49 -35.32
CA GLN A 79 -22.12 -5.95 -33.97
C GLN A 79 -21.29 -7.22 -33.71
N ASP A 80 -20.60 -7.33 -32.58
CA ASP A 80 -20.43 -8.60 -31.87
C ASP A 80 -19.94 -8.34 -30.44
N ALA A 81 -20.62 -8.98 -29.51
CA ALA A 81 -20.45 -8.85 -28.08
C ALA A 81 -19.11 -9.46 -27.61
N MET A 82 -18.50 -8.84 -26.60
CA MET A 82 -17.89 -9.59 -25.50
C MET A 82 -18.03 -8.78 -24.22
N GLU A 83 -19.00 -9.20 -23.40
CA GLU A 83 -19.11 -8.91 -21.98
C GLU A 83 -17.82 -9.36 -21.29
N VAL A 84 -16.89 -8.42 -21.10
CA VAL A 84 -15.67 -8.68 -20.31
C VAL A 84 -16.05 -8.49 -18.86
N ASP A 85 -16.35 -9.61 -18.19
CA ASP A 85 -16.44 -9.80 -16.74
C ASP A 85 -15.68 -8.70 -15.98
N ALA A 86 -16.45 -7.78 -15.36
CA ALA A 86 -15.96 -6.59 -14.67
C ALA A 86 -15.05 -6.91 -13.46
N ARG A 87 -14.81 -8.19 -13.15
CA ARG A 87 -13.92 -8.65 -12.08
C ARG A 87 -12.53 -9.03 -12.55
N LYS A 88 -12.26 -9.11 -13.86
CA LYS A 88 -10.92 -9.41 -14.37
C LYS A 88 -10.22 -8.12 -14.81
N PRO A 89 -9.14 -7.67 -14.13
CA PRO A 89 -8.39 -6.52 -14.63
C PRO A 89 -7.90 -6.86 -16.05
N SER A 90 -8.22 -5.99 -17.01
CA SER A 90 -7.71 -6.12 -18.37
C SER A 90 -6.19 -6.27 -18.31
N ARG A 91 -5.65 -7.31 -18.97
CA ARG A 91 -4.20 -7.58 -19.07
C ARG A 91 -3.36 -6.39 -19.60
N SER A 92 -4.03 -5.34 -20.05
CA SER A 92 -3.45 -4.10 -20.57
C SER A 92 -3.06 -3.08 -19.51
N VAL A 93 -3.37 -3.27 -18.22
CA VAL A 93 -2.76 -2.45 -17.15
C VAL A 93 -1.43 -3.11 -16.80
N PRO A 94 -0.29 -2.55 -17.21
CA PRO A 94 0.98 -3.18 -16.96
C PRO A 94 1.22 -3.21 -15.45
N THR A 95 1.39 -4.42 -14.90
CA THR A 95 1.55 -4.63 -13.47
C THR A 95 3.00 -4.44 -13.03
N TYR A 96 3.72 -3.51 -13.67
CA TYR A 96 5.15 -3.28 -13.41
C TYR A 96 5.41 -2.78 -11.98
N THR A 97 4.36 -2.38 -11.24
CA THR A 97 4.42 -1.96 -9.83
C THR A 97 3.90 -3.01 -8.84
N SER A 98 3.38 -4.19 -9.26
CA SER A 98 3.05 -5.23 -8.27
C SER A 98 4.32 -5.94 -7.81
N VAL A 99 4.89 -5.44 -6.72
CA VAL A 99 6.04 -6.05 -6.03
C VAL A 99 5.62 -7.30 -5.22
N GLN A 100 4.33 -7.67 -5.23
CA GLN A 100 3.81 -8.77 -4.43
C GLN A 100 4.00 -10.10 -5.14
N ALA A 101 4.58 -11.07 -4.43
CA ALA A 101 4.67 -12.45 -4.88
C ALA A 101 3.27 -13.07 -5.03
N PRO A 102 3.08 -14.04 -5.95
CA PRO A 102 1.84 -14.79 -6.04
C PRO A 102 1.59 -15.58 -4.75
N PRO A 103 0.32 -15.89 -4.41
CA PRO A 103 0.01 -16.69 -3.23
C PRO A 103 0.60 -18.10 -3.33
N SER A 104 0.91 -18.70 -2.18
CA SER A 104 1.36 -20.10 -2.12
C SER A 104 0.23 -21.05 -2.52
N LEU A 105 0.53 -22.02 -3.39
CA LEU A 105 -0.35 -23.14 -3.74
C LEU A 105 -0.08 -24.39 -2.90
N LEU A 106 1.06 -24.44 -2.21
CA LEU A 106 1.46 -25.61 -1.42
C LEU A 106 0.76 -25.59 -0.06
N PRO A 107 0.20 -26.72 0.40
CA PRO A 107 -0.41 -26.80 1.72
C PRO A 107 0.65 -26.58 2.80
N ALA A 108 0.42 -25.61 3.68
CA ALA A 108 1.31 -25.33 4.78
C ALA A 108 1.32 -26.49 5.79
N LYS A 109 2.52 -26.90 6.21
CA LYS A 109 2.68 -27.85 7.32
C LYS A 109 2.25 -27.17 8.62
N LYS A 110 1.52 -27.91 9.46
CA LYS A 110 0.94 -27.41 10.71
C LYS A 110 1.85 -27.82 11.87
N TYR A 111 2.30 -26.84 12.62
CA TYR A 111 3.16 -27.03 13.78
C TYR A 111 2.46 -26.53 15.04
N CYS A 112 2.87 -27.06 16.18
CA CYS A 112 2.50 -26.62 17.50
C CYS A 112 3.09 -25.22 17.73
N ASP A 113 2.26 -24.26 18.14
CA ASP A 113 2.70 -22.87 18.30
C ASP A 113 3.65 -22.69 19.49
N ILE A 114 3.65 -23.63 20.44
CA ILE A 114 4.48 -23.59 21.65
C ILE A 114 5.79 -24.36 21.46
N THR A 115 5.72 -25.59 20.94
CA THR A 115 6.89 -26.50 20.90
C THR A 115 7.53 -26.64 19.53
N GLY A 116 6.89 -26.18 18.46
CA GLY A 116 7.39 -26.34 17.08
C GLY A 116 7.31 -27.76 16.52
N LEU A 117 6.86 -28.76 17.30
CA LEU A 117 6.57 -30.11 16.82
C LEU A 117 5.32 -30.15 15.94
N VAL A 118 5.03 -31.25 15.26
CA VAL A 118 3.86 -31.35 14.36
C VAL A 118 2.55 -31.20 15.16
N GLY A 119 1.73 -30.19 14.85
CA GLY A 119 0.52 -29.85 15.60
C GLY A 119 -0.75 -30.33 14.89
N ASN A 120 -1.18 -31.56 15.17
CA ASN A 120 -2.33 -32.17 14.51
C ASN A 120 -3.68 -31.58 14.96
N TYR A 121 -3.74 -31.09 16.20
CA TYR A 121 -4.97 -30.62 16.82
C TYR A 121 -4.94 -29.10 17.06
N THR A 122 -6.12 -28.51 17.20
CA THR A 122 -6.31 -27.07 17.40
C THR A 122 -7.36 -26.86 18.46
N ASP A 123 -7.08 -26.02 19.46
CA ASP A 123 -8.04 -25.68 20.51
C ASP A 123 -9.16 -24.79 19.95
N PRO A 124 -10.45 -25.13 20.12
CA PRO A 124 -11.56 -24.32 19.62
C PRO A 124 -11.64 -22.92 20.25
N LYS A 125 -11.09 -22.71 21.46
CA LYS A 125 -11.17 -21.42 22.16
C LYS A 125 -10.07 -20.45 21.73
N THR A 126 -8.80 -20.85 21.89
CA THR A 126 -7.65 -19.99 21.56
C THR A 126 -7.23 -20.06 20.09
N ARG A 127 -7.67 -21.07 19.34
CA ARG A 127 -7.18 -21.42 18.00
C ARG A 127 -5.69 -21.76 17.94
N LEU A 128 -5.04 -22.00 19.08
CA LEU A 128 -3.66 -22.46 19.15
C LEU A 128 -3.57 -23.95 18.78
N ARG A 129 -2.49 -24.32 18.09
CA ARG A 129 -2.17 -25.70 17.73
C ARG A 129 -1.32 -26.35 18.81
N TYR A 130 -1.65 -27.60 19.15
CA TYR A 130 -0.91 -28.38 20.14
C TYR A 130 -0.56 -29.77 19.61
N HIS A 131 0.53 -30.33 20.16
CA HIS A 131 1.01 -31.68 19.83
C HIS A 131 0.58 -32.73 20.88
N SER A 132 0.72 -32.41 22.17
CA SER A 132 0.46 -33.31 23.30
C SER A 132 -0.59 -32.74 24.27
N VAL A 133 -1.11 -33.60 25.15
CA VAL A 133 -2.08 -33.22 26.19
C VAL A 133 -1.48 -32.22 27.19
N GLU A 134 -0.20 -32.38 27.53
CA GLU A 134 0.52 -31.46 28.43
C GLU A 134 0.50 -30.00 27.90
N VAL A 135 0.73 -29.84 26.60
CA VAL A 135 0.67 -28.53 25.94
C VAL A 135 -0.76 -27.98 25.94
N TYR A 136 -1.76 -28.85 25.77
CA TYR A 136 -3.16 -28.43 25.87
C TYR A 136 -3.54 -27.96 27.29
N ASP A 137 -3.03 -28.61 28.33
CA ASP A 137 -3.27 -28.18 29.71
C ASP A 137 -2.65 -26.81 30.00
N ILE A 138 -1.47 -26.52 29.44
CA ILE A 138 -0.86 -25.19 29.49
C ILE A 138 -1.77 -24.16 28.79
N ILE A 139 -2.23 -24.45 27.57
CA ILE A 139 -3.11 -23.57 26.79
C ILE A 139 -4.42 -23.29 27.56
N LYS A 140 -5.00 -24.32 28.18
CA LYS A 140 -6.22 -24.19 28.99
C LYS A 140 -5.99 -23.30 30.22
N GLY A 141 -4.77 -23.30 30.76
CA GLY A 141 -4.35 -22.41 31.85
C GLY A 141 -4.34 -20.92 31.48
N PHE A 142 -4.16 -20.56 30.21
CA PHE A 142 -4.18 -19.16 29.76
C PHE A 142 -5.57 -18.52 29.72
N LEU A 143 -6.62 -19.34 29.67
CA LEU A 143 -8.02 -18.91 29.60
C LEU A 143 -8.68 -18.82 30.99
N LYS A 144 -7.88 -18.67 32.05
CA LYS A 144 -8.36 -18.38 33.39
C LYS A 144 -8.69 -16.91 33.55
#